data_AF-A0A3C0HJC4-F1
#
_entry.id   AF-A0A3C0HJC4-F1
#
_cell.length_a   1.000
_cell.length_b   1.000
_cell.length_c   1.000
_cell.angle_alpha   90.00
_cell.angle_beta   90.00
_cell.angle_gamma   90.00
#
_symmetry.space_group_name_H-M   'P 1'
#
loop_
_entity.id
_entity.type
_entity.pdbx_description
1 polymer ?
#
loop_
_entity_poly.entity_id
_entity_poly.type
_entity_poly.pdbx_seq_one_letter_code
_entity_poly.pdbx_strand_id
1 'polypeptide(L)'
;MINGLSSRIPQSGMAVALQRVDVAASNTANRQTEDAVRLRVEQVEASNGGVQARTVRTTEANDTDQAAIRDALDARVAQRDFEASAAAFRAREDAIGSLFNERA
;
A
#
# COMPACT_ATOMS: atom_id res chain seq x y z
N MET A 1 10.35 -19.51 24.08
CA MET A 1 9.75 -18.22 23.70
C MET A 1 9.93 -18.04 22.20
N ILE A 2 8.88 -18.22 21.39
CA ILE A 2 8.92 -18.01 19.93
C ILE A 2 8.74 -16.50 19.69
N ASN A 3 9.80 -15.73 19.97
CA ASN A 3 9.94 -14.35 19.51
C ASN A 3 10.68 -14.42 18.17
N GLY A 4 10.00 -14.25 17.03
CA GLY A 4 10.74 -14.27 15.75
C GLY A 4 10.01 -14.03 14.43
N LEU A 5 8.69 -14.07 14.34
CA LEU A 5 7.98 -13.90 13.05
C LEU A 5 6.81 -12.93 13.18
N SER A 6 7.12 -11.69 13.57
CA SER A 6 6.16 -10.60 13.50
C SER A 6 5.76 -10.42 12.03
N SER A 7 4.47 -10.56 11.72
CA SER A 7 3.84 -10.56 10.38
C SER A 7 3.94 -9.21 9.63
N ARG A 8 5.09 -8.56 9.65
CA ARG A 8 5.25 -7.16 9.21
C ARG A 8 5.22 -6.99 7.70
N ILE A 9 5.71 -7.95 6.92
CA ILE A 9 5.77 -7.83 5.46
C ILE A 9 4.38 -7.69 4.83
N PRO A 10 3.45 -8.66 4.96
CA PRO A 10 2.15 -8.52 4.31
C PRO A 10 1.29 -7.41 4.95
N GLN A 11 1.43 -7.16 6.26
CA GLN A 11 0.72 -6.08 6.93
C GLN A 11 1.18 -4.69 6.46
N SER A 12 2.49 -4.48 6.35
CA SER A 12 3.04 -3.22 5.84
C SER A 12 2.76 -3.04 4.35
N GLY A 13 2.81 -4.10 3.54
CA GLY A 13 2.40 -4.08 2.14
C GLY A 13 0.96 -3.62 1.97
N MET A 14 0.03 -4.17 2.75
CA MET A 14 -1.37 -3.72 2.78
C MET A 14 -1.51 -2.26 3.21
N ALA A 15 -0.80 -1.83 4.27
CA ALA A 15 -0.88 -0.45 4.76
C ALA A 15 -0.37 0.56 3.72
N VAL A 16 0.75 0.27 3.05
CA VAL A 16 1.31 1.12 2.01
C VAL A 16 0.43 1.14 0.76
N ALA A 17 -0.17 0.00 0.39
CA ALA A 17 -1.12 -0.06 -0.70
C ALA A 17 -2.36 0.83 -0.44
N LEU A 18 -2.93 0.79 0.77
CA LEU A 18 -4.03 1.68 1.16
C LEU A 18 -3.62 3.16 1.06
N GLN A 19 -2.44 3.52 1.58
CA GLN A 19 -1.93 4.90 1.50
C GLN A 19 -1.80 5.38 0.04
N ARG A 20 -1.43 4.51 -0.89
CA ARG A 20 -1.37 4.84 -2.33
C ARG A 20 -2.76 5.08 -2.93
N VAL A 21 -3.76 4.29 -2.55
CA VAL A 21 -5.16 4.51 -2.96
C VAL A 21 -5.65 5.85 -2.42
N ASP A 22 -5.39 6.16 -1.15
CA ASP A 22 -5.79 7.43 -0.53
C ASP A 22 -5.17 8.64 -1.22
N VAL A 23 -3.89 8.56 -1.58
CA VAL A 23 -3.21 9.63 -2.34
C VAL A 23 -3.81 9.80 -3.73
N ALA A 24 -4.06 8.72 -4.46
CA ALA A 24 -4.69 8.78 -5.78
C ALA A 24 -6.12 9.37 -5.70
N ALA A 25 -6.89 8.98 -4.69
CA ALA A 25 -8.23 9.52 -4.43
C ALA A 25 -8.17 11.02 -4.08
N SER A 26 -7.23 11.43 -3.24
CA SER A 26 -7.02 12.83 -2.86
C SER A 26 -6.61 13.70 -4.06
N ASN A 27 -5.68 13.22 -4.89
CA ASN A 27 -5.29 13.90 -6.12
C ASN A 27 -6.48 14.06 -7.09
N THR A 28 -7.26 13.00 -7.26
CA THR A 28 -8.46 13.01 -8.12
C THR A 28 -9.51 14.00 -7.61
N ALA A 29 -9.79 13.99 -6.30
CA ALA A 29 -10.77 14.88 -5.68
C ALA A 29 -10.36 16.36 -5.77
N ASN A 30 -9.07 16.65 -5.64
CA ASN A 30 -8.53 18.02 -5.69
C ASN A 30 -8.09 18.47 -7.09
N ARG A 31 -8.52 17.76 -8.15
CA ARG A 31 -8.09 18.03 -9.52
C ARG A 31 -8.41 19.45 -10.02
N GLN A 32 -9.59 19.94 -9.67
CA GLN A 32 -10.08 21.26 -10.10
C GLN A 32 -10.01 22.30 -8.98
N THR A 33 -9.31 21.95 -7.90
CA THR A 33 -9.10 22.86 -6.77
C THR A 33 -7.91 23.76 -7.09
N GLU A 34 -8.13 25.07 -7.04
CA GLU A 34 -7.05 26.06 -7.19
C GLU A 34 -5.95 25.83 -6.15
N ASP A 35 -4.69 26.00 -6.56
CA ASP A 35 -3.49 25.78 -5.74
C ASP A 35 -3.33 24.38 -5.11
N ALA A 36 -4.09 23.38 -5.57
CA ALA A 36 -3.96 22.02 -5.08
C ALA A 36 -2.58 21.43 -5.40
N VAL A 37 -1.87 21.03 -4.35
CA VAL A 37 -0.56 20.38 -4.48
C VAL A 37 -0.74 18.89 -4.69
N ARG A 38 -0.25 18.39 -5.82
CA ARG A 38 -0.25 16.96 -6.14
C ARG A 38 0.65 16.18 -5.19
N LEU A 39 0.15 15.04 -4.72
CA LEU A 39 0.81 14.16 -3.76
C LEU A 39 1.35 12.89 -4.45
N ARG A 40 2.40 12.31 -3.88
CA ARG A 40 2.95 11.00 -4.25
C ARG A 40 3.31 10.22 -2.99
N VAL A 41 3.24 8.90 -3.08
CA VAL A 41 3.78 8.00 -2.05
C VAL A 41 5.18 7.55 -2.44
N GLU A 42 6.16 7.86 -1.60
CA GLU A 42 7.51 7.28 -1.69
C GLU A 42 7.62 6.09 -0.76
N GLN A 43 8.14 4.99 -1.28
CA GLN A 43 8.27 3.72 -0.57
C GLN A 43 9.75 3.40 -0.34
N VAL A 44 10.05 2.85 0.83
CA VAL A 44 11.40 2.39 1.20
C VAL A 44 11.31 1.07 1.93
N GLU A 45 12.33 0.23 1.80
CA GLU A 45 12.43 -1.00 2.57
C GLU A 45 12.53 -0.69 4.07
N ALA A 46 11.78 -1.43 4.88
CA ALA A 46 11.88 -1.36 6.33
C ALA A 46 13.06 -2.20 6.83
N SER A 47 13.86 -1.65 7.75
CA SER A 47 15.05 -2.33 8.32
C SER A 47 14.77 -3.66 9.04
N ASN A 48 13.51 -3.94 9.36
CA ASN A 48 13.04 -5.15 10.02
C ASN A 48 12.11 -6.00 9.14
N GLY A 49 12.19 -5.83 7.82
CA GLY A 49 11.37 -6.50 6.82
C GLY A 49 10.04 -5.77 6.57
N GLY A 50 9.64 -5.77 5.29
CA GLY A 50 8.44 -5.08 4.83
C GLY A 50 8.76 -3.73 4.22
N VAL A 51 7.76 -2.87 4.14
CA VAL A 51 7.84 -1.58 3.44
C VAL A 51 7.37 -0.44 4.35
N GLN A 52 8.04 0.69 4.28
CA GLN A 52 7.57 1.95 4.86
C GLN A 52 7.27 2.91 3.73
N ALA A 53 6.31 3.81 3.96
CA ALA A 53 5.98 4.81 2.97
C ALA A 53 5.73 6.17 3.59
N ARG A 54 6.04 7.22 2.82
CA ARG A 54 5.72 8.60 3.16
C ARG A 54 5.01 9.27 2.01
N THR A 55 4.02 10.09 2.33
CA THR A 55 3.40 10.96 1.34
C THR A 55 4.24 12.22 1.20
N VAL A 56 4.62 12.54 -0.02
CA VAL A 56 5.40 13.72 -0.39
C VAL A 56 4.62 14.58 -1.36
N ARG A 57 4.92 15.88 -1.36
CA ARG A 57 4.43 16.82 -2.37
C ARG A 57 5.25 16.68 -3.63
N THR A 58 4.62 16.88 -4.77
CA THR A 58 5.28 16.85 -6.09
C THR A 58 5.15 18.21 -6.76
N THR A 59 6.03 18.48 -7.72
CA THR A 59 5.95 19.66 -8.60
C THR A 59 5.11 19.41 -9.85
N GLU A 60 4.49 18.23 -9.97
CA GLU A 60 3.66 17.90 -11.13
C GLU A 60 2.28 18.56 -11.03
N ALA A 61 1.78 19.04 -12.17
CA ALA A 61 0.45 19.61 -12.27
C ALA A 61 -0.64 18.54 -12.05
N ASN A 62 -1.65 18.87 -11.25
CA ASN A 62 -2.72 17.95 -10.87
C ASN A 62 -3.93 17.96 -11.83
N ASP A 63 -4.08 19.02 -12.61
CA ASP A 63 -5.24 19.31 -13.46
C ASP A 63 -5.19 18.63 -14.85
N THR A 64 -4.03 18.11 -15.25
CA THR A 64 -3.83 17.52 -16.59
C THR A 64 -4.45 16.12 -16.74
N ASP A 65 -5.02 15.79 -17.91
CA ASP A 65 -5.59 14.45 -18.20
C ASP A 65 -4.63 13.30 -17.91
N GLN A 66 -3.34 13.50 -18.19
CA GLN A 66 -2.28 12.53 -17.88
C GLN A 66 -2.19 12.26 -16.36
N ALA A 67 -2.39 13.26 -15.52
CA ALA A 67 -2.44 13.09 -14.06
C ALA A 67 -3.64 12.23 -13.62
N ALA A 68 -4.83 12.41 -14.23
CA ALA A 68 -6.00 11.54 -13.93
C ALA A 68 -5.73 10.09 -14.30
N ILE A 69 -5.19 9.88 -15.51
CA ILE A 69 -4.90 8.53 -16.00
C ILE A 69 -3.89 7.86 -15.06
N ARG A 70 -2.84 8.58 -14.65
CA ARG A 70 -1.87 8.06 -13.67
C ARG A 70 -2.52 7.74 -12.33
N ASP A 71 -3.33 8.62 -11.75
CA ASP A 71 -4.01 8.35 -10.46
C ASP A 71 -4.91 7.11 -10.55
N ALA A 72 -5.66 6.95 -11.65
CA ALA A 72 -6.51 5.78 -11.87
C ALA A 72 -5.68 4.48 -12.02
N LEU A 73 -4.55 4.54 -12.71
CA LEU A 73 -3.63 3.40 -12.84
C LEU A 73 -2.97 3.07 -11.50
N ASP A 74 -2.48 4.08 -10.78
CA ASP A 74 -1.83 3.93 -9.48
C ASP A 74 -2.78 3.32 -8.45
N ALA A 75 -4.05 3.76 -8.42
CA ALA A 75 -5.09 3.18 -7.57
C ALA A 75 -5.35 1.70 -7.91
N ARG A 76 -5.40 1.35 -9.22
CA ARG A 76 -5.58 -0.05 -9.66
C ARG A 76 -4.41 -0.93 -9.27
N VAL A 77 -3.18 -0.45 -9.47
CA VAL A 77 -1.96 -1.19 -9.08
C VAL A 77 -1.95 -1.37 -7.56
N ALA A 78 -2.21 -0.31 -6.80
CA ALA A 78 -2.25 -0.37 -5.34
C ALA A 78 -3.30 -1.36 -4.83
N GLN A 79 -4.48 -1.44 -5.46
CA GLN A 79 -5.48 -2.45 -5.10
C GLN A 79 -4.94 -3.88 -5.30
N ARG A 80 -4.23 -4.14 -6.41
CA ARG A 80 -3.63 -5.47 -6.66
C ARG A 80 -2.52 -5.80 -5.66
N ASP A 81 -1.72 -4.82 -5.28
CA ASP A 81 -0.68 -5.00 -4.27
C ASP A 81 -1.27 -5.30 -2.89
N PHE A 82 -2.40 -4.66 -2.55
CA PHE A 82 -3.17 -4.96 -1.34
C PHE A 82 -3.68 -6.41 -1.37
N GLU A 83 -4.34 -6.83 -2.46
CA GLU A 83 -4.86 -8.19 -2.63
C GLU A 83 -3.75 -9.25 -2.53
N ALA A 84 -2.61 -9.01 -3.15
CA ALA A 84 -1.45 -9.90 -3.08
C ALA A 84 -0.89 -10.00 -1.65
N SER A 85 -0.75 -8.87 -0.96
CA SER A 85 -0.29 -8.83 0.43
C SER A 85 -1.28 -9.54 1.37
N ALA A 86 -2.59 -9.36 1.16
CA ALA A 86 -3.63 -10.05 1.90
C ALA A 86 -3.63 -11.56 1.65
N ALA A 87 -3.40 -12.00 0.42
CA ALA A 87 -3.27 -13.42 0.09
C ALA A 87 -2.06 -14.05 0.81
N ALA A 88 -0.92 -13.38 0.82
CA ALA A 88 0.27 -13.82 1.55
C ALA A 88 0.04 -13.88 3.07
N PHE A 89 -0.71 -12.93 3.63
CA PHE A 89 -1.12 -12.97 5.04
C PHE A 89 -1.98 -14.21 5.33
N ARG A 90 -3.02 -14.47 4.54
CA ARG A 90 -3.91 -15.63 4.73
C ARG A 90 -3.17 -16.95 4.62
N ALA A 91 -2.33 -17.11 3.59
CA ALA A 91 -1.54 -18.33 3.41
C ALA A 91 -0.65 -18.63 4.62
N ARG A 92 -0.11 -17.60 5.27
CA ARG A 92 0.64 -17.76 6.53
C ARG A 92 -0.25 -18.19 7.68
N GLU A 93 -1.41 -17.55 7.88
CA GLU A 93 -2.34 -17.92 8.94
C GLU A 93 -2.84 -19.37 8.78
N ASP A 94 -3.16 -19.79 7.55
CA ASP A 94 -3.58 -21.15 7.24
C ASP A 94 -2.46 -22.17 7.56
N ALA A 95 -1.22 -21.85 7.18
CA ALA A 95 -0.06 -22.70 7.50
C ALA A 95 0.13 -22.85 9.02
N ILE A 96 0.05 -21.75 9.78
CA ILE A 96 0.14 -21.80 11.24
C ILE A 96 -1.01 -22.64 11.83
N GLY A 97 -2.24 -22.46 11.34
CA GLY A 97 -3.40 -23.25 11.77
C GLY A 97 -3.22 -24.75 11.52
N SER A 98 -2.70 -25.14 10.35
CA SER A 98 -2.43 -26.54 10.02
C SER A 98 -1.42 -27.19 10.98
N LEU A 99 -0.35 -26.47 11.34
CA LEU A 99 0.67 -26.95 12.28
C LEU A 99 0.15 -27.17 13.70
N PHE A 100 -0.84 -26.38 14.13
CA PHE A 100 -1.49 -26.57 15.43
C PHE A 100 -2.47 -27.73 15.42
N ASN A 101 -3.22 -27.92 14.33
CA ASN A 101 -4.16 -29.03 14.20
C ASN A 101 -3.46 -30.39 14.17
N GLU A 102 -2.27 -30.51 13.58
CA GLU A 102 -1.49 -31.76 13.56
C GLU A 102 -0.88 -32.15 14.93
N ARG A 103 -0.87 -31.23 15.90
CA ARG A 103 -0.32 -31.45 17.25
C ARG A 103 -1.37 -31.73 18.33
N ALA A 104 -2.66 -31.67 17.99
CA ALA A 104 -3.79 -31.94 18.88
C ALA A 104 -4.27 -33.39 18.74
#